data_AF-A0A839IBP3-F1
#
_entry.id   AF-A0A839IBP3-F1
#
_cell.length_a   1.000
_cell.length_b   1.000
_cell.length_c   1.000
_cell.angle_alpha   90.00
_cell.angle_beta   90.00
_cell.angle_gamma   90.00
#
_symmetry.space_group_name_H-M   'P 1'
#
loop_
_entity.id
_entity.type
_entity.pdbx_description
1 polymer ?
#
loop_
_entity_poly.entity_id
_entity_poly.type
_entity_poly.pdbx_seq_one_letter_code
_entity_poly.pdbx_strand_id
1 'polypeptide(L)'
;MEQLEAKLKKLEKRNYRSYTAIKGKYDFTDFTLYIDNVQSDPYAPPSRLRAKRAWSLTHLQWLQETSLDYQRAARDFLARHFSQLLEKDATLSIALSGQTVLDHTSVVFDDEGIELRYNMNLPADGREILAKRAINILTFHMPKYVRRTLLARELPIEELKEHCKVIVDQVALRRQLAEHNLVAFVANGSILPRIAGNNDRPMKEAIAFQSPASLEIELSTPNKGLIKGMGIPKGITLIVGGGFHGKSTLLNALERSIYDHIPGDGREYIVTEESTTKIQAEDGRCVHSLNLSNYINHLPMGKDTTCFSTQDASGSTSQAAWLQESLEAQAKTLLIDEDTSATNFMIRDERMQALVSNGAEPITPLVDRIGQLRDELGVSTILVMGGSGDYLDVADTVIQMHDYQAVDVTKQAKDVVLSHPTTRKKEGSEHLLPTMTRQLNRSSLQAILQEGKFRIQTKNKNSLRFGRE
;
A
#
# COMPACT_ATOMS: atom_id res chain seq x y z
N MET A 1 -12.53 6.20 -37.69
CA MET A 1 -13.51 5.11 -37.36
C MET A 1 -13.74 4.15 -38.52
N GLU A 2 -14.21 4.62 -39.68
CA GLU A 2 -14.58 3.77 -40.84
C GLU A 2 -13.47 2.82 -41.30
N GLN A 3 -12.22 3.28 -41.25
CA GLN A 3 -11.06 2.45 -41.57
C GLN A 3 -10.94 1.21 -40.67
N LEU A 4 -11.18 1.34 -39.37
CA LEU A 4 -11.16 0.22 -38.42
C LEU A 4 -12.31 -0.75 -38.70
N GLU A 5 -13.50 -0.21 -38.97
CA GLU A 5 -14.68 -1.01 -39.30
C GLU A 5 -14.46 -1.82 -40.60
N ALA A 6 -13.94 -1.19 -41.65
CA ALA A 6 -13.61 -1.84 -42.90
C ALA A 6 -12.53 -2.93 -42.74
N LYS A 7 -11.53 -2.70 -41.89
CA LYS A 7 -10.54 -3.73 -41.52
C LYS A 7 -11.22 -4.90 -40.81
N LEU A 8 -12.01 -4.64 -39.78
CA LEU A 8 -12.69 -5.68 -39.00
C LEU A 8 -13.65 -6.51 -39.86
N LYS A 9 -14.45 -5.90 -40.74
CA LYS A 9 -15.36 -6.63 -41.65
C LYS A 9 -14.65 -7.69 -42.48
N LYS A 10 -13.40 -7.44 -42.90
CA LYS A 10 -12.59 -8.41 -43.67
C LYS A 10 -12.06 -9.57 -42.82
N LEU A 11 -12.14 -9.49 -41.50
CA LEU A 11 -11.63 -10.49 -40.56
C LEU A 11 -12.69 -11.49 -40.09
N GLU A 12 -13.97 -11.29 -40.41
CA GLU A 12 -15.06 -12.20 -40.02
C GLU A 12 -14.72 -13.66 -40.36
N LYS A 13 -14.89 -14.56 -39.38
CA LYS A 13 -14.58 -16.00 -39.46
C LYS A 13 -13.13 -16.36 -39.81
N ARG A 14 -12.20 -15.40 -39.85
CA ARG A 14 -10.77 -15.72 -40.00
C ARG A 14 -10.19 -16.23 -38.69
N ASN A 15 -9.02 -16.86 -38.78
CA ASN A 15 -8.25 -17.27 -37.60
C ASN A 15 -7.93 -16.07 -36.70
N TYR A 16 -8.05 -16.26 -35.38
CA TYR A 16 -7.82 -15.26 -34.33
C TYR A 16 -6.55 -14.41 -34.49
N ARG A 17 -5.45 -15.02 -34.94
CA ARG A 17 -4.17 -14.32 -35.18
C ARG A 17 -4.32 -13.14 -36.14
N SER A 18 -5.35 -13.15 -36.99
CA SER A 18 -5.63 -12.07 -37.93
C SER A 18 -6.04 -10.76 -37.26
N TYR A 19 -6.43 -10.76 -35.98
CA TYR A 19 -6.62 -9.53 -35.21
C TYR A 19 -5.33 -8.69 -35.12
N THR A 20 -4.15 -9.25 -35.31
CA THR A 20 -2.90 -8.45 -35.35
C THR A 20 -2.95 -7.32 -36.41
N ALA A 21 -3.76 -7.47 -37.46
CA ALA A 21 -3.97 -6.45 -38.49
C ALA A 21 -4.72 -5.19 -38.01
N ILE A 22 -5.43 -5.27 -36.88
CA ILE A 22 -6.10 -4.10 -36.27
C ILE A 22 -5.18 -3.30 -35.35
N LYS A 23 -3.95 -3.75 -35.06
CA LYS A 23 -2.98 -2.95 -34.31
C LYS A 23 -2.75 -1.58 -34.99
N GLY A 24 -2.69 -0.52 -34.20
CA GLY A 24 -2.39 0.83 -34.70
C GLY A 24 -3.23 1.94 -34.06
N LYS A 25 -3.14 3.12 -34.69
CA LYS A 25 -3.86 4.34 -34.32
C LYS A 25 -5.07 4.52 -35.25
N TYR A 26 -6.22 4.91 -34.67
CA TYR A 26 -7.44 5.21 -35.40
C TYR A 26 -8.04 6.50 -34.86
N ASP A 27 -8.13 7.50 -35.72
CA ASP A 27 -8.78 8.76 -35.37
C ASP A 27 -10.30 8.58 -35.43
N PHE A 28 -10.95 8.83 -34.31
CA PHE A 28 -12.39 9.03 -34.22
C PHE A 28 -12.64 10.53 -34.16
N THR A 29 -13.91 10.95 -34.31
CA THR A 29 -14.25 12.37 -34.32
C THR A 29 -13.87 13.08 -33.01
N ASP A 30 -14.11 12.43 -31.87
CA ASP A 30 -14.03 13.07 -30.56
C ASP A 30 -12.83 12.58 -29.72
N PHE A 31 -12.07 11.59 -30.20
CA PHE A 31 -10.90 11.02 -29.53
C PHE A 31 -10.06 10.19 -30.51
N THR A 32 -8.83 9.85 -30.13
CA THR A 32 -7.98 8.90 -30.86
C THR A 32 -7.96 7.56 -30.12
N LEU A 33 -8.24 6.48 -30.84
CA LEU A 33 -8.10 5.10 -30.36
C LEU A 33 -6.73 4.54 -30.73
N TYR A 34 -6.05 3.93 -29.77
CA TYR A 34 -4.82 3.17 -29.97
C TYR A 34 -5.07 1.72 -29.58
N ILE A 35 -4.61 0.80 -30.43
CA ILE A 35 -4.58 -0.63 -30.16
C ILE A 35 -3.10 -1.02 -30.14
N ASP A 36 -2.51 -1.07 -28.95
CA ASP A 36 -1.05 -1.20 -28.77
C ASP A 36 -0.60 -2.66 -28.84
N ASN A 37 -1.36 -3.52 -28.16
CA ASN A 37 -1.11 -4.95 -28.11
C ASN A 37 -2.40 -5.71 -28.38
N VAL A 38 -2.31 -6.68 -29.29
CA VAL A 38 -3.40 -7.58 -29.62
C VAL A 38 -3.08 -8.92 -29.00
N GLN A 39 -4.01 -9.47 -28.21
CA GLN A 39 -3.83 -10.78 -27.59
C GLN A 39 -3.65 -11.87 -28.66
N SER A 40 -2.80 -12.86 -28.39
CA SER A 40 -2.44 -13.91 -29.35
C SER A 40 -3.56 -14.94 -29.58
N ASP A 41 -4.41 -15.11 -28.57
CA ASP A 41 -5.49 -16.08 -28.53
C ASP A 41 -6.61 -15.59 -27.58
N PRO A 42 -7.82 -16.17 -27.65
CA PRO A 42 -8.96 -15.75 -26.81
C PRO A 42 -8.76 -15.90 -25.30
N TYR A 43 -7.82 -16.73 -24.86
CA TYR A 43 -7.56 -17.06 -23.45
C TYR A 43 -6.28 -16.39 -22.91
N ALA A 44 -5.48 -15.78 -23.77
CA ALA A 44 -4.34 -14.96 -23.39
C ALA A 44 -4.76 -13.69 -22.64
N PRO A 45 -3.82 -13.04 -21.94
CA PRO A 45 -4.05 -11.71 -21.38
C PRO A 45 -4.64 -10.77 -22.44
N PRO A 46 -5.67 -9.99 -22.07
CA PRO A 46 -6.48 -9.25 -23.02
C PRO A 46 -5.67 -8.20 -23.79
N SER A 47 -6.21 -7.80 -24.94
CA SER A 47 -5.62 -6.76 -25.79
C SER A 47 -5.56 -5.43 -25.05
N ARG A 48 -4.48 -4.67 -25.22
CA ARG A 48 -4.26 -3.37 -24.55
C ARG A 48 -4.61 -2.23 -25.48
N LEU A 49 -5.50 -1.37 -25.02
CA LEU A 49 -6.02 -0.25 -25.78
C LEU A 49 -5.83 1.05 -25.00
N ARG A 50 -5.74 2.16 -25.74
CA ARG A 50 -5.79 3.51 -25.18
C ARG A 50 -6.79 4.36 -25.94
N ALA A 51 -7.49 5.24 -25.23
CA ALA A 51 -8.33 6.27 -25.83
C ALA A 51 -7.86 7.63 -25.32
N LYS A 52 -7.37 8.49 -26.22
CA LYS A 52 -6.88 9.83 -25.88
C LYS A 52 -7.84 10.88 -26.41
N ARG A 53 -8.25 11.81 -25.54
CA ARG A 53 -9.13 12.92 -25.89
C ARG A 53 -8.47 14.24 -25.52
N ALA A 54 -8.40 15.15 -26.49
CA ALA A 54 -7.82 16.47 -26.30
C ALA A 54 -8.61 17.29 -25.28
N TRP A 55 -7.92 18.06 -24.46
CA TRP A 55 -8.50 18.92 -23.42
C TRP A 55 -9.66 19.78 -23.94
N SER A 56 -9.48 20.42 -25.10
CA SER A 56 -10.47 21.26 -25.79
C SER A 56 -11.86 20.63 -25.94
N LEU A 57 -11.92 19.30 -26.05
CA LEU A 57 -13.15 18.55 -26.26
C LEU A 57 -13.78 18.04 -24.96
N THR A 58 -13.09 18.14 -23.82
CA THR A 58 -13.52 17.54 -22.54
C THR A 58 -14.37 18.47 -21.69
N HIS A 59 -14.13 19.79 -21.77
CA HIS A 59 -14.60 20.78 -20.80
C HIS A 59 -14.11 20.52 -19.36
N LEU A 60 -12.96 19.85 -19.22
CA LEU A 60 -12.29 19.52 -17.95
C LEU A 60 -10.93 20.21 -17.81
N GLN A 61 -10.63 21.23 -18.63
CA GLN A 61 -9.33 21.90 -18.66
C GLN A 61 -8.94 22.55 -17.34
N TRP A 62 -9.93 22.98 -16.55
CA TRP A 62 -9.73 23.52 -15.21
C TRP A 62 -8.97 22.56 -14.28
N LEU A 63 -8.99 21.24 -14.54
CA LEU A 63 -8.19 20.27 -13.77
C LEU A 63 -6.67 20.54 -13.87
N GLN A 64 -6.20 21.11 -14.99
CA GLN A 64 -4.78 21.43 -15.18
C GLN A 64 -4.30 22.54 -14.23
N GLU A 65 -5.22 23.38 -13.76
CA GLU A 65 -4.93 24.49 -12.83
C GLU A 65 -5.01 24.05 -11.36
N THR A 66 -5.37 22.79 -11.10
CA THR A 66 -5.45 22.22 -9.75
C THR A 66 -4.15 21.55 -9.31
N SER A 67 -4.00 21.29 -8.01
CA SER A 67 -2.83 20.59 -7.48
C SER A 67 -2.68 19.18 -8.04
N LEU A 68 -1.47 18.63 -8.05
CA LEU A 68 -1.20 17.26 -8.51
C LEU A 68 -2.01 16.22 -7.72
N ASP A 69 -2.25 16.46 -6.44
CA ASP A 69 -3.06 15.60 -5.58
C ASP A 69 -4.53 15.58 -6.02
N TYR A 70 -5.08 16.74 -6.39
CA TYR A 70 -6.42 16.87 -6.95
C TYR A 70 -6.51 16.18 -8.31
N GLN A 71 -5.50 16.36 -9.17
CA GLN A 71 -5.43 15.68 -10.47
C GLN A 71 -5.31 14.16 -10.33
N ARG A 72 -4.53 13.65 -9.37
CA ARG A 72 -4.46 12.21 -9.04
C ARG A 72 -5.83 11.67 -8.63
N ALA A 73 -6.54 12.38 -7.77
CA ALA A 73 -7.89 12.00 -7.37
C ALA A 73 -8.89 12.02 -8.54
N ALA A 74 -8.81 13.03 -9.41
CA ALA A 74 -9.63 13.10 -10.61
C ALA A 74 -9.38 11.91 -11.55
N ARG A 75 -8.10 11.53 -11.75
CA ARG A 75 -7.73 10.35 -12.55
C ARG A 75 -8.33 9.06 -11.99
N ASP A 76 -8.28 8.85 -10.67
CA ASP A 76 -8.90 7.71 -10.01
C ASP A 76 -10.42 7.69 -10.18
N PHE A 77 -11.10 8.83 -9.95
CA PHE A 77 -12.54 8.94 -10.16
C PHE A 77 -12.95 8.59 -11.60
N LEU A 78 -12.23 9.12 -12.59
CA LEU A 78 -12.49 8.83 -14.00
C LEU A 78 -12.32 7.35 -14.32
N ALA A 79 -11.30 6.68 -13.73
CA ALA A 79 -11.09 5.25 -13.89
C ALA A 79 -12.28 4.44 -13.34
N ARG A 80 -12.75 4.80 -12.14
CA ARG A 80 -13.91 4.15 -11.49
C ARG A 80 -15.18 4.36 -12.26
N HIS A 81 -15.44 5.59 -12.69
CA HIS A 81 -16.61 5.91 -13.50
C HIS A 81 -16.59 5.14 -14.83
N PHE A 82 -15.44 5.07 -15.50
CA PHE A 82 -15.31 4.23 -16.70
C PHE A 82 -15.60 2.77 -16.37
N SER A 83 -15.02 2.21 -15.30
CA SER A 83 -15.26 0.82 -14.89
C SER A 83 -16.75 0.52 -14.64
N GLN A 84 -17.48 1.43 -13.99
CA GLN A 84 -18.93 1.28 -13.77
C GLN A 84 -19.70 1.24 -15.10
N LEU A 85 -19.31 2.05 -16.08
CA LEU A 85 -19.91 2.02 -17.42
C LEU A 85 -19.62 0.70 -18.15
N LEU A 86 -18.44 0.10 -17.91
CA LEU A 86 -18.02 -1.17 -18.51
C LEU A 86 -18.71 -2.40 -17.92
N GLU A 87 -19.40 -2.32 -16.78
CA GLU A 87 -20.10 -3.48 -16.19
C GLU A 87 -21.11 -4.14 -17.14
N LYS A 88 -21.61 -3.38 -18.12
CA LYS A 88 -22.52 -3.87 -19.18
C LYS A 88 -21.81 -4.70 -20.26
N ASP A 89 -20.48 -4.60 -20.36
CA ASP A 89 -19.66 -5.22 -21.39
C ASP A 89 -18.45 -5.93 -20.77
N ALA A 90 -18.64 -7.18 -20.31
CA ALA A 90 -17.61 -8.01 -19.67
C ALA A 90 -16.34 -8.27 -20.53
N THR A 91 -16.36 -7.88 -21.81
CA THR A 91 -15.17 -7.93 -22.67
C THR A 91 -14.19 -6.78 -22.43
N LEU A 92 -14.63 -5.68 -21.82
CA LEU A 92 -13.81 -4.51 -21.53
C LEU A 92 -13.48 -4.49 -20.04
N SER A 93 -12.27 -4.04 -19.69
CA SER A 93 -11.88 -3.84 -18.29
C SER A 93 -10.85 -2.73 -18.18
N ILE A 94 -10.88 -2.01 -17.06
CA ILE A 94 -9.87 -1.01 -16.69
C ILE A 94 -9.30 -1.39 -15.32
N ALA A 95 -8.02 -1.12 -15.11
CA ALA A 95 -7.38 -1.40 -13.83
C ALA A 95 -7.77 -0.34 -12.78
N LEU A 96 -8.10 -0.82 -11.57
CA LEU A 96 -8.50 -0.04 -10.40
C LEU A 96 -7.66 -0.45 -9.19
N SER A 97 -7.60 0.42 -8.18
CA SER A 97 -6.85 0.25 -6.92
C SER A 97 -7.73 -0.09 -5.71
N GLY A 98 -8.89 -0.71 -5.94
CA GLY A 98 -9.79 -1.13 -4.86
C GLY A 98 -10.26 0.08 -4.03
N GLN A 99 -10.05 0.04 -2.72
CA GLN A 99 -10.44 1.13 -1.81
C GLN A 99 -9.45 2.29 -1.74
N THR A 100 -8.27 2.16 -2.35
CA THR A 100 -7.20 3.17 -2.32
C THR A 100 -7.18 4.04 -3.57
N VAL A 101 -6.65 5.25 -3.45
CA VAL A 101 -6.37 6.17 -4.56
C VAL A 101 -4.86 6.23 -4.79
N LEU A 102 -4.41 5.67 -5.91
CA LEU A 102 -3.01 5.59 -6.29
C LEU A 102 -2.74 6.43 -7.54
N ASP A 103 -1.48 6.79 -7.78
CA ASP A 103 -1.07 7.32 -9.07
C ASP A 103 -1.02 6.19 -10.11
N HIS A 104 -2.19 5.87 -10.67
CA HIS A 104 -2.39 4.74 -11.56
C HIS A 104 -2.33 5.16 -13.03
N THR A 105 -1.70 4.33 -13.88
CA THR A 105 -1.59 4.61 -15.33
C THR A 105 -2.86 4.35 -16.15
N SER A 106 -3.98 4.00 -15.51
CA SER A 106 -5.25 3.70 -16.18
C SER A 106 -5.90 4.95 -16.73
N VAL A 107 -5.65 6.09 -16.09
CA VAL A 107 -6.02 7.42 -16.58
C VAL A 107 -4.82 8.32 -16.42
N VAL A 108 -4.38 8.95 -17.51
CA VAL A 108 -3.21 9.83 -17.53
C VAL A 108 -3.64 11.19 -18.05
N PHE A 109 -3.16 12.23 -17.38
CA PHE A 109 -3.24 13.61 -17.86
C PHE A 109 -1.88 13.99 -18.41
N ASP A 110 -1.87 14.61 -19.58
CA ASP A 110 -0.70 15.26 -20.17
C ASP A 110 -1.11 16.63 -20.73
N ASP A 111 -0.16 17.37 -21.31
CA ASP A 111 -0.42 18.72 -21.84
C ASP A 111 -1.46 18.73 -22.97
N GLU A 112 -1.64 17.61 -23.68
CA GLU A 112 -2.56 17.52 -24.81
C GLU A 112 -3.97 17.11 -24.39
N GLY A 113 -4.11 16.24 -23.39
CA GLY A 113 -5.42 15.74 -22.99
C GLY A 113 -5.45 14.68 -21.91
N ILE A 114 -6.56 13.94 -21.92
CA ILE A 114 -6.82 12.81 -21.03
C ILE A 114 -6.70 11.51 -21.82
N GLU A 115 -5.90 10.57 -21.31
CA GLU A 115 -5.74 9.23 -21.88
C GLU A 115 -6.30 8.16 -20.94
N LEU A 116 -7.25 7.36 -21.42
CA LEU A 116 -7.71 6.14 -20.76
C LEU A 116 -6.90 4.94 -21.28
N ARG A 117 -6.37 4.11 -20.39
CA ARG A 117 -5.71 2.83 -20.71
C ARG A 117 -6.53 1.68 -20.15
N TYR A 118 -6.98 0.79 -21.03
CA TYR A 118 -7.89 -0.29 -20.68
C TYR A 118 -7.63 -1.51 -21.56
N ASN A 119 -8.27 -2.62 -21.20
CA ASN A 119 -8.13 -3.88 -21.89
C ASN A 119 -9.43 -4.28 -22.58
N MET A 120 -9.30 -5.01 -23.68
CA MET A 120 -10.42 -5.64 -24.37
C MET A 120 -10.09 -7.10 -24.68
N ASN A 121 -10.94 -8.02 -24.23
CA ASN A 121 -10.95 -9.39 -24.69
C ASN A 121 -11.63 -9.46 -26.06
N LEU A 122 -10.85 -9.62 -27.14
CA LEU A 122 -11.39 -9.59 -28.50
C LEU A 122 -12.24 -10.84 -28.77
N PRO A 123 -13.49 -10.68 -29.25
CA PRO A 123 -14.45 -11.77 -29.33
C PRO A 123 -14.12 -12.78 -30.43
N ALA A 124 -14.38 -14.05 -30.14
CA ALA A 124 -14.21 -15.17 -31.05
C ALA A 124 -15.17 -16.32 -30.72
N ASP A 125 -15.43 -17.17 -31.71
CA ASP A 125 -16.04 -18.49 -31.54
C ASP A 125 -14.97 -19.56 -31.73
N GLY A 126 -14.53 -20.18 -30.63
CA GLY A 126 -13.30 -20.94 -30.60
C GLY A 126 -12.11 -20.08 -31.04
N ARG A 127 -11.55 -20.33 -32.23
CA ARG A 127 -10.45 -19.55 -32.82
C ARG A 127 -10.87 -18.71 -34.02
N GLU A 128 -12.16 -18.62 -34.30
CA GLU A 128 -12.70 -17.84 -35.41
C GLU A 128 -13.14 -16.46 -34.93
N ILE A 129 -12.75 -15.42 -35.66
CA ILE A 129 -13.03 -14.03 -35.31
C ILE A 129 -14.52 -13.70 -35.48
N LEU A 130 -15.13 -13.14 -34.43
CA LEU A 130 -16.48 -12.56 -34.46
C LEU A 130 -16.39 -11.06 -34.73
N ALA A 131 -16.12 -10.67 -35.98
CA ALA A 131 -15.87 -9.28 -36.33
C ALA A 131 -17.09 -8.39 -36.13
N LYS A 132 -18.31 -8.87 -36.41
CA LYS A 132 -19.55 -8.11 -36.13
C LYS A 132 -19.64 -7.69 -34.65
N ARG A 133 -19.25 -8.57 -33.72
CA ARG A 133 -19.25 -8.28 -32.29
C ARG A 133 -18.12 -7.31 -31.92
N ALA A 134 -16.92 -7.51 -32.46
CA ALA A 134 -15.79 -6.60 -32.24
C ALA A 134 -16.08 -5.18 -32.75
N ILE A 135 -16.72 -5.06 -33.93
CA ILE A 135 -17.18 -3.78 -34.50
C ILE A 135 -18.15 -3.12 -33.54
N ASN A 136 -19.19 -3.84 -33.08
CA ASN A 136 -20.17 -3.27 -32.17
C ASN A 136 -19.50 -2.72 -30.91
N ILE A 137 -18.58 -3.47 -30.29
CA ILE A 137 -17.88 -3.03 -29.09
C ILE A 137 -17.01 -1.80 -29.37
N LEU A 138 -16.14 -1.84 -30.40
CA LEU A 138 -15.14 -0.79 -30.67
C LEU A 138 -15.71 0.47 -31.31
N THR A 139 -16.81 0.37 -32.08
CA THR A 139 -17.34 1.49 -32.87
C THR A 139 -18.67 2.03 -32.36
N PHE A 140 -19.40 1.28 -31.51
CA PHE A 140 -20.68 1.73 -30.98
C PHE A 140 -20.68 1.87 -29.45
N HIS A 141 -20.22 0.86 -28.70
CA HIS A 141 -20.22 0.91 -27.23
C HIS A 141 -19.07 1.75 -26.67
N MET A 142 -17.82 1.44 -27.07
CA MET A 142 -16.62 2.08 -26.54
C MET A 142 -16.61 3.61 -26.73
N PRO A 143 -16.96 4.17 -27.90
CA PRO A 143 -17.03 5.63 -28.07
C PRO A 143 -18.00 6.30 -27.09
N LYS A 144 -19.11 5.63 -26.74
CA LYS A 144 -20.07 6.15 -25.74
C LYS A 144 -19.47 6.14 -24.35
N TYR A 145 -18.75 5.08 -23.96
CA TYR A 145 -18.11 5.01 -22.65
C TYR A 145 -17.01 6.07 -22.51
N VAL A 146 -16.14 6.22 -23.52
CA VAL A 146 -15.12 7.27 -23.54
C VAL A 146 -15.75 8.65 -23.45
N ARG A 147 -16.82 8.91 -24.21
CA ARG A 147 -17.52 10.20 -24.16
C ARG A 147 -18.13 10.48 -22.80
N ARG A 148 -18.81 9.50 -22.19
CA ARG A 148 -19.46 9.66 -20.89
C ARG A 148 -18.46 9.84 -19.75
N THR A 149 -17.26 9.26 -19.86
CA THR A 149 -16.19 9.46 -18.89
C THR A 149 -15.40 10.75 -19.11
N LEU A 150 -15.17 11.19 -20.36
CA LEU A 150 -14.25 12.30 -20.63
C LEU A 150 -14.93 13.60 -21.06
N LEU A 151 -16.23 13.76 -20.78
CA LEU A 151 -16.99 14.96 -21.11
C LEU A 151 -17.71 15.49 -19.87
N ALA A 152 -17.40 16.72 -19.45
CA ALA A 152 -17.91 17.30 -18.21
C ALA A 152 -19.43 17.23 -18.05
N ARG A 153 -20.20 17.47 -19.13
CA ARG A 153 -21.68 17.42 -19.09
C ARG A 153 -22.29 16.02 -18.94
N GLU A 154 -21.51 14.97 -19.22
CA GLU A 154 -21.94 13.57 -19.08
C GLU A 154 -21.47 12.96 -17.76
N LEU A 155 -20.49 13.60 -17.12
CA LEU A 155 -19.91 13.19 -15.85
C LEU A 155 -20.77 13.67 -14.68
N PRO A 156 -20.87 12.88 -13.60
CA PRO A 156 -21.37 13.36 -12.31
C PRO A 156 -20.32 14.31 -11.69
N ILE A 157 -20.31 15.57 -12.16
CA ILE A 157 -19.24 16.53 -11.86
C ILE A 157 -19.12 16.88 -10.37
N GLU A 158 -20.24 16.87 -9.64
CA GLU A 158 -20.23 17.14 -8.20
C GLU A 158 -19.65 15.95 -7.40
N GLU A 159 -19.92 14.71 -7.82
CA GLU A 159 -19.27 13.53 -7.25
C GLU A 159 -17.77 13.51 -7.53
N LEU A 160 -17.35 13.92 -8.74
CA LEU A 160 -15.93 14.09 -9.08
C LEU A 160 -15.26 15.09 -8.13
N LYS A 161 -15.86 16.27 -7.95
CA LYS A 161 -15.32 17.31 -7.06
C LYS A 161 -15.23 16.83 -5.62
N GLU A 162 -16.27 16.19 -5.11
CA GLU A 162 -16.28 15.66 -3.75
C GLU A 162 -15.19 14.61 -3.56
N HIS A 163 -15.06 13.67 -4.50
CA HIS A 163 -13.99 12.70 -4.49
C HIS A 163 -12.62 13.38 -4.42
N CYS A 164 -12.37 14.39 -5.27
CA CYS A 164 -11.09 15.10 -5.28
C CYS A 164 -10.81 15.85 -3.98
N LYS A 165 -11.83 16.52 -3.40
CA LYS A 165 -11.72 17.25 -2.14
C LYS A 165 -11.30 16.34 -0.98
N VAL A 166 -11.94 15.18 -0.84
CA VAL A 166 -11.62 14.21 0.22
C VAL A 166 -10.17 13.70 0.11
N ILE A 167 -9.66 13.48 -1.11
CA ILE A 167 -8.26 13.07 -1.29
C ILE A 167 -7.30 14.21 -0.96
N VAL A 168 -7.62 15.45 -1.36
CA VAL A 168 -6.79 16.62 -1.01
C VAL A 168 -6.77 16.85 0.50
N ASP A 169 -7.89 16.64 1.18
CA ASP A 169 -7.97 16.73 2.64
C ASP A 169 -7.08 15.68 3.31
N GLN A 170 -7.06 14.43 2.82
CA GLN A 170 -6.14 13.40 3.33
C GLN A 170 -4.68 13.78 3.17
N VAL A 171 -4.29 14.29 2.01
CA VAL A 171 -2.92 14.76 1.79
C VAL A 171 -2.59 15.93 2.73
N ALA A 172 -3.52 16.86 2.94
CA ALA A 172 -3.34 17.96 3.87
C ALA A 172 -3.16 17.47 5.31
N LEU A 173 -3.97 16.51 5.77
CA LEU A 173 -3.83 15.89 7.10
C LEU A 173 -2.45 15.23 7.25
N ARG A 174 -2.02 14.45 6.25
CA ARG A 174 -0.75 13.73 6.30
C ARG A 174 0.45 14.68 6.38
N ARG A 175 0.41 15.80 5.66
CA ARG A 175 1.46 16.84 5.69
C ARG A 175 1.62 17.50 7.06
N GLN A 176 0.53 17.63 7.83
CA GLN A 176 0.53 18.23 9.16
C GLN A 176 1.12 17.31 10.26
N LEU A 177 1.24 16.00 10.02
CA LEU A 177 1.68 15.05 11.04
C LEU A 177 3.04 15.45 11.65
N ALA A 178 4.02 15.78 10.81
CA ALA A 178 5.35 16.12 11.28
C ALA A 178 5.39 17.42 12.12
N GLU A 179 4.60 18.43 11.71
CA GLU A 179 4.49 19.73 12.39
C GLU A 179 3.86 19.58 13.78
N HIS A 180 2.93 18.64 13.93
CA HIS A 180 2.27 18.33 15.20
C HIS A 180 2.98 17.23 16.02
N ASN A 181 4.19 16.83 15.63
CA ASN A 181 4.97 15.76 16.27
C ASN A 181 4.23 14.40 16.33
N LEU A 182 3.53 14.06 15.26
CA LEU A 182 2.75 12.84 15.11
C LEU A 182 3.36 11.90 14.06
N VAL A 183 3.02 10.62 14.18
CA VAL A 183 3.28 9.60 13.16
C VAL A 183 1.99 9.10 12.51
N ALA A 184 0.85 9.29 13.17
CA ALA A 184 -0.45 8.97 12.61
C ALA A 184 -1.57 9.79 13.26
N PHE A 185 -2.70 9.86 12.57
CA PHE A 185 -3.93 10.47 13.03
C PHE A 185 -5.12 9.60 12.65
N VAL A 186 -6.04 9.36 13.60
CA VAL A 186 -7.25 8.57 13.42
C VAL A 186 -8.47 9.44 13.75
N ALA A 187 -9.20 9.89 12.72
CA ALA A 187 -10.38 10.72 12.91
C ALA A 187 -11.47 10.04 13.74
N ASN A 188 -12.15 10.83 14.58
CA ASN A 188 -13.39 10.39 15.23
C ASN A 188 -14.45 10.09 14.17
N GLY A 189 -15.22 9.03 14.38
CA GLY A 189 -16.24 8.55 13.44
C GLY A 189 -15.72 7.56 12.40
N SER A 190 -14.42 7.27 12.35
CA SER A 190 -13.84 6.31 11.40
C SER A 190 -14.34 4.88 11.61
N ILE A 191 -14.49 4.14 10.52
CA ILE A 191 -14.85 2.72 10.52
C ILE A 191 -13.62 1.88 10.16
N LEU A 192 -12.95 1.38 11.20
CA LEU A 192 -11.75 0.57 11.06
C LEU A 192 -12.01 -0.86 10.56
N PRO A 193 -12.99 -1.62 11.09
CA PRO A 193 -13.16 -3.02 10.71
C PRO A 193 -13.65 -3.16 9.26
N ARG A 194 -13.18 -4.21 8.60
CA ARG A 194 -13.58 -4.56 7.23
C ARG A 194 -14.63 -5.66 7.25
N ILE A 195 -15.38 -5.83 6.16
CA ILE A 195 -16.46 -6.85 6.09
C ILE A 195 -15.93 -8.24 6.41
N ALA A 196 -14.75 -8.60 5.90
CA ALA A 196 -14.09 -9.88 6.14
C ALA A 196 -12.59 -9.78 5.77
N GLY A 197 -11.77 -10.75 6.19
CA GLY A 197 -10.33 -10.77 5.88
C GLY A 197 -10.00 -10.80 4.38
N ASN A 198 -10.94 -11.21 3.52
CA ASN A 198 -10.81 -11.22 2.07
C ASN A 198 -11.57 -10.08 1.37
N ASN A 199 -12.21 -9.16 2.11
CA ASN A 199 -12.99 -8.06 1.56
C ASN A 199 -12.65 -6.75 2.28
N ASP A 200 -11.90 -5.90 1.59
CA ASP A 200 -11.39 -4.65 2.14
C ASP A 200 -12.45 -3.53 2.21
N ARG A 201 -13.74 -3.77 1.98
CA ARG A 201 -14.81 -2.77 2.20
C ARG A 201 -15.13 -2.60 3.69
N PRO A 202 -15.65 -1.44 4.13
CA PRO A 202 -15.96 -1.22 5.55
C PRO A 202 -17.07 -2.15 6.03
N MET A 203 -16.93 -2.62 7.27
CA MET A 203 -18.00 -3.34 7.96
C MET A 203 -19.19 -2.40 8.17
N LYS A 204 -20.40 -2.90 7.90
CA LYS A 204 -21.64 -2.18 8.19
C LYS A 204 -21.98 -2.31 9.68
N GLU A 205 -22.60 -1.28 10.26
CA GLU A 205 -23.04 -1.28 11.67
C GLU A 205 -21.90 -1.51 12.68
N ALA A 206 -20.68 -1.12 12.32
CA ALA A 206 -19.52 -1.19 13.19
C ALA A 206 -19.53 -0.05 14.23
N ILE A 207 -18.84 -0.29 15.36
CA ILE A 207 -18.56 0.75 16.33
C ILE A 207 -17.58 1.75 15.70
N ALA A 208 -18.01 3.00 15.60
CA ALA A 208 -17.17 4.07 15.08
C ALA A 208 -16.05 4.40 16.08
N PHE A 209 -14.87 4.65 15.54
CA PHE A 209 -13.71 5.01 16.34
C PHE A 209 -13.94 6.33 17.06
N GLN A 210 -13.55 6.40 18.33
CA GLN A 210 -13.58 7.60 19.15
C GLN A 210 -12.25 7.72 19.89
N SER A 211 -11.63 8.89 19.80
CA SER A 211 -10.38 9.20 20.48
C SER A 211 -10.58 9.29 22.00
N PRO A 212 -9.64 8.80 22.81
CA PRO A 212 -9.56 9.19 24.21
C PRO A 212 -9.22 10.68 24.30
N ALA A 213 -9.79 11.38 25.29
CA ALA A 213 -9.65 12.84 25.42
C ALA A 213 -8.20 13.29 25.62
N SER A 214 -7.33 12.45 26.19
CA SER A 214 -5.92 12.77 26.41
C SER A 214 -5.06 12.73 25.14
N LEU A 215 -5.51 12.05 24.09
CA LEU A 215 -4.83 11.95 22.79
C LEU A 215 -5.62 12.65 21.67
N GLU A 216 -6.74 13.30 22.01
CA GLU A 216 -7.57 13.99 21.03
C GLU A 216 -6.91 15.30 20.61
N ILE A 217 -6.76 15.46 19.30
CA ILE A 217 -6.26 16.68 18.67
C ILE A 217 -7.19 17.10 17.54
N GLU A 218 -6.99 18.31 17.03
CA GLU A 218 -7.69 18.84 15.86
C GLU A 218 -6.69 19.15 14.75
N LEU A 219 -6.95 18.64 13.55
CA LEU A 219 -6.19 18.97 12.34
C LEU A 219 -7.09 19.70 11.35
N SER A 220 -6.53 20.61 10.57
CA SER A 220 -7.29 21.43 9.62
C SER A 220 -7.21 20.85 8.21
N THR A 221 -8.33 20.85 7.49
CA THR A 221 -8.38 20.45 6.08
C THR A 221 -8.93 21.59 5.22
N PRO A 222 -8.45 21.75 3.98
CA PRO A 222 -8.87 22.84 3.11
C PRO A 222 -10.34 22.77 2.68
N ASN A 223 -10.96 21.57 2.65
CA ASN A 223 -12.34 21.43 2.18
C ASN A 223 -13.33 21.08 3.30
N LYS A 224 -13.02 20.08 4.15
CA LYS A 224 -13.91 19.65 5.25
C LYS A 224 -13.79 20.50 6.52
N GLY A 225 -12.74 21.32 6.64
CA GLY A 225 -12.48 22.14 7.82
C GLY A 225 -11.76 21.35 8.93
N LEU A 226 -12.06 21.65 10.19
CA LEU A 226 -11.42 21.01 11.34
C LEU A 226 -11.93 19.58 11.56
N ILE A 227 -11.00 18.65 11.78
CA ILE A 227 -11.29 17.25 12.05
C ILE A 227 -10.65 16.87 13.39
N LYS A 228 -11.47 16.39 14.32
CA LYS A 228 -11.01 15.86 15.61
C LYS A 228 -10.72 14.37 15.52
N GLY A 229 -9.71 13.91 16.25
CA GLY A 229 -9.34 12.51 16.27
C GLY A 229 -8.15 12.24 17.17
N MET A 230 -7.75 10.97 17.24
CA MET A 230 -6.60 10.53 18.02
C MET A 230 -5.31 10.82 17.27
N GLY A 231 -4.46 11.66 17.85
CA GLY A 231 -3.08 11.87 17.40
C GLY A 231 -2.15 10.84 18.04
N ILE A 232 -1.43 10.07 17.23
CA ILE A 232 -0.39 9.16 17.71
C ILE A 232 0.95 9.91 17.63
N PRO A 233 1.57 10.26 18.77
CA PRO A 233 2.81 11.04 18.78
C PRO A 233 4.01 10.23 18.29
N LYS A 234 5.09 10.92 17.91
CA LYS A 234 6.39 10.28 17.71
C LYS A 234 6.86 9.59 18.99
N GLY A 235 7.60 8.50 18.82
CA GLY A 235 8.10 7.67 19.91
C GLY A 235 7.63 6.23 19.81
N ILE A 236 7.53 5.57 20.96
CA ILE A 236 7.09 4.18 21.09
C ILE A 236 5.65 4.18 21.60
N THR A 237 4.72 3.76 20.75
CA THR A 237 3.31 3.60 21.08
C THR A 237 2.95 2.13 21.15
N LEU A 238 2.39 1.69 22.28
CA LEU A 238 1.87 0.35 22.44
C LEU A 238 0.35 0.33 22.27
N ILE A 239 -0.15 -0.67 21.53
CA ILE A 239 -1.57 -0.98 21.41
C ILE A 239 -1.81 -2.29 22.17
N VAL A 240 -2.41 -2.20 23.35
CA VAL A 240 -2.63 -3.32 24.28
C VAL A 240 -4.11 -3.67 24.41
N GLY A 241 -4.42 -4.77 25.10
CA GLY A 241 -5.79 -5.22 25.34
C GLY A 241 -5.98 -6.71 25.11
N GLY A 242 -7.14 -7.24 25.51
CA GLY A 242 -7.45 -8.66 25.36
C GLY A 242 -7.49 -9.11 23.89
N GLY A 243 -7.55 -10.43 23.67
CA GLY A 243 -7.85 -10.99 22.35
C GLY A 243 -9.19 -10.48 21.83
N PHE A 244 -9.28 -10.22 20.52
CA PHE A 244 -10.53 -9.85 19.84
C PHE A 244 -11.14 -8.46 20.17
N HIS A 245 -10.44 -7.58 20.90
CA HIS A 245 -10.94 -6.22 21.19
C HIS A 245 -10.55 -5.15 20.15
N GLY A 246 -9.96 -5.52 19.01
CA GLY A 246 -9.69 -4.59 17.89
C GLY A 246 -8.26 -4.05 17.76
N LYS A 247 -7.27 -4.63 18.44
CA LYS A 247 -5.85 -4.21 18.36
C LYS A 247 -5.30 -4.25 16.93
N SER A 248 -5.29 -5.42 16.31
CA SER A 248 -4.81 -5.57 14.92
C SER A 248 -5.71 -4.83 13.93
N THR A 249 -7.00 -4.61 14.25
CA THR A 249 -7.88 -3.79 13.41
C THR A 249 -7.41 -2.34 13.35
N LEU A 250 -7.01 -1.75 14.49
CA LEU A 250 -6.41 -0.43 14.53
C LEU A 250 -5.05 -0.41 13.81
N LEU A 251 -4.16 -1.35 14.08
CA LEU A 251 -2.85 -1.41 13.44
C LEU A 251 -2.95 -1.57 11.91
N ASN A 252 -3.86 -2.43 11.43
CA ASN A 252 -4.10 -2.63 9.99
C ASN A 252 -4.68 -1.37 9.32
N ALA A 253 -5.49 -0.58 10.03
CA ALA A 253 -5.95 0.71 9.53
C ALA A 253 -4.78 1.68 9.39
N LEU A 254 -3.89 1.75 10.39
CA LEU A 254 -2.68 2.57 10.36
C LEU A 254 -1.72 2.15 9.22
N GLU A 255 -1.50 0.84 9.04
CA GLU A 255 -0.69 0.29 7.95
C GLU A 255 -1.19 0.74 6.58
N ARG A 256 -2.51 0.67 6.36
CA ARG A 256 -3.12 1.03 5.07
C ARG A 256 -3.19 2.54 4.84
N SER A 257 -3.10 3.35 5.89
CA SER A 257 -3.28 4.81 5.84
C SER A 257 -2.02 5.59 5.42
N ILE A 258 -0.97 4.87 5.00
CA ILE A 258 0.06 5.43 4.11
C ILE A 258 -0.53 5.79 2.73
N TYR A 259 -1.64 5.15 2.35
CA TYR A 259 -2.40 5.46 1.14
C TYR A 259 -3.63 6.31 1.46
N ASP A 260 -4.07 7.07 0.46
CA ASP A 260 -5.35 7.75 0.51
C ASP A 260 -6.47 6.77 0.13
N HIS A 261 -7.62 6.87 0.81
CA HIS A 261 -8.78 6.03 0.60
C HIS A 261 -9.93 6.81 -0.02
N ILE A 262 -10.80 6.09 -0.75
CA ILE A 262 -11.98 6.68 -1.37
C ILE A 262 -12.97 7.21 -0.31
N PRO A 263 -13.80 8.22 -0.64
CA PRO A 263 -14.89 8.65 0.23
C PRO A 263 -15.82 7.48 0.60
N GLY A 264 -16.19 7.38 1.89
CA GLY A 264 -17.05 6.31 2.40
C GLY A 264 -16.33 4.98 2.67
N ASP A 265 -14.99 4.94 2.60
CA ASP A 265 -14.21 3.76 2.97
C ASP A 265 -14.19 3.48 4.49
N GLY A 266 -14.46 4.50 5.31
CA GLY A 266 -14.33 4.50 6.75
C GLY A 266 -12.94 4.94 7.24
N ARG A 267 -11.93 4.87 6.37
CA ARG A 267 -10.51 5.19 6.66
C ARG A 267 -10.02 6.44 5.95
N GLU A 268 -10.87 7.15 5.21
CA GLU A 268 -10.52 8.32 4.40
C GLU A 268 -10.13 9.57 5.21
N TYR A 269 -10.13 9.50 6.54
CA TYR A 269 -9.56 10.54 7.42
C TYR A 269 -8.63 9.94 8.46
N ILE A 270 -8.05 8.78 8.12
CA ILE A 270 -6.93 8.19 8.84
C ILE A 270 -5.71 8.40 7.97
N VAL A 271 -4.65 8.95 8.56
CA VAL A 271 -3.39 9.18 7.87
C VAL A 271 -2.23 8.69 8.72
N THR A 272 -1.26 8.09 8.06
CA THR A 272 0.00 7.63 8.65
C THR A 272 1.16 8.22 7.85
N GLU A 273 2.29 8.45 8.50
CA GLU A 273 3.52 8.93 7.87
C GLU A 273 3.94 8.04 6.68
N GLU A 274 4.33 8.64 5.56
CA GLU A 274 4.41 7.95 4.26
C GLU A 274 5.46 6.83 4.19
N SER A 275 6.53 6.93 4.98
CA SER A 275 7.62 5.93 5.02
C SER A 275 7.36 4.79 6.00
N THR A 276 6.16 4.76 6.61
CA THR A 276 5.79 3.74 7.58
C THR A 276 5.82 2.34 6.98
N THR A 277 6.52 1.43 7.65
CA THR A 277 6.69 0.04 7.20
C THR A 277 6.21 -0.91 8.29
N LYS A 278 5.33 -1.86 7.93
CA LYS A 278 5.01 -3.00 8.79
C LYS A 278 6.05 -4.10 8.58
N ILE A 279 6.69 -4.53 9.66
CA ILE A 279 7.63 -5.65 9.64
C ILE A 279 7.03 -6.85 10.38
N GLN A 280 7.39 -8.05 9.95
CA GLN A 280 6.95 -9.32 10.52
C GLN A 280 8.00 -10.41 10.25
N ALA A 281 7.84 -11.59 10.84
CA ALA A 281 8.70 -12.72 10.53
C ALA A 281 8.40 -13.27 9.12
N GLU A 282 9.43 -13.55 8.34
CA GLU A 282 9.34 -14.12 6.98
C GLU A 282 10.29 -15.31 6.84
N ASP A 283 9.91 -16.45 7.42
CA ASP A 283 10.72 -17.66 7.38
C ASP A 283 10.97 -18.13 5.94
N GLY A 284 12.23 -18.45 5.64
CA GLY A 284 12.67 -18.93 4.32
C GLY A 284 13.00 -17.85 3.29
N ARG A 285 12.90 -16.56 3.61
CA ARG A 285 13.33 -15.50 2.66
C ARG A 285 14.85 -15.44 2.52
N CYS A 286 15.31 -14.98 1.37
CA CYS A 286 16.72 -14.64 1.19
C CYS A 286 17.08 -13.29 1.83
N VAL A 287 18.35 -13.15 2.22
CA VAL A 287 18.97 -11.91 2.70
C VAL A 287 20.33 -11.79 2.02
N HIS A 288 20.68 -10.59 1.55
CA HIS A 288 21.91 -10.34 0.80
C HIS A 288 22.75 -9.22 1.43
N SER A 289 23.97 -9.58 1.83
CA SER A 289 25.04 -8.68 2.28
C SER A 289 24.58 -7.59 3.24
N LEU A 290 23.83 -7.97 4.27
CA LEU A 290 23.21 -7.04 5.21
C LEU A 290 23.93 -7.05 6.56
N ASN A 291 24.17 -5.86 7.12
CA ASN A 291 24.76 -5.75 8.45
C ASN A 291 23.69 -5.91 9.54
N LEU A 292 23.69 -7.04 10.23
CA LEU A 292 22.76 -7.36 11.32
C LEU A 292 23.40 -7.23 12.71
N SER A 293 24.62 -6.71 12.82
CA SER A 293 25.38 -6.67 14.08
C SER A 293 24.69 -5.93 15.24
N ASN A 294 23.74 -5.03 14.94
CA ASN A 294 22.90 -4.41 15.97
C ASN A 294 21.95 -5.40 16.68
N TYR A 295 21.59 -6.49 16.03
CA TYR A 295 20.56 -7.44 16.49
C TYR A 295 21.08 -8.87 16.62
N ILE A 296 22.09 -9.25 15.86
CA ILE A 296 22.65 -10.60 15.80
C ILE A 296 24.17 -10.50 15.96
N ASN A 297 24.68 -10.99 17.08
CA ASN A 297 26.09 -10.82 17.47
C ASN A 297 26.97 -11.98 16.98
N HIS A 298 26.50 -13.21 17.15
CA HIS A 298 27.24 -14.42 16.78
C HIS A 298 26.32 -15.35 16.00
N LEU A 299 26.85 -16.10 15.04
CA LEU A 299 26.07 -17.13 14.34
C LEU A 299 26.82 -18.46 14.38
N PRO A 300 26.09 -19.59 14.37
CA PRO A 300 26.71 -20.90 14.18
C PRO A 300 27.61 -20.89 12.94
N MET A 301 28.72 -21.63 13.01
CA MET A 301 29.74 -21.73 11.96
C MET A 301 30.57 -20.45 11.71
N GLY A 302 30.54 -19.47 12.62
CA GLY A 302 31.37 -18.26 12.51
C GLY A 302 30.99 -17.36 11.33
N LYS A 303 29.71 -17.38 10.92
CA LYS A 303 29.22 -16.51 9.85
C LYS A 303 29.31 -15.04 10.28
N ASP A 304 29.77 -14.20 9.37
CA ASP A 304 29.87 -12.76 9.55
C ASP A 304 28.48 -12.12 9.60
N THR A 305 28.21 -11.37 10.67
CA THR A 305 26.96 -10.65 10.89
C THR A 305 27.00 -9.24 10.29
N THR A 306 28.17 -8.74 9.91
CA THR A 306 28.34 -7.41 9.28
C THR A 306 28.03 -7.41 7.78
N CYS A 307 28.07 -8.57 7.14
CA CYS A 307 27.73 -8.78 5.73
C CYS A 307 26.92 -10.08 5.56
N PHE A 308 25.89 -10.26 6.39
CA PHE A 308 25.11 -11.48 6.46
C PHE A 308 24.38 -11.76 5.14
N SER A 309 24.48 -13.01 4.68
CA SER A 309 23.78 -13.51 3.50
C SER A 309 23.24 -14.92 3.73
N THR A 310 22.01 -15.18 3.27
CA THR A 310 21.37 -16.50 3.31
C THR A 310 20.32 -16.62 2.21
N GLN A 311 20.01 -17.85 1.80
CA GLN A 311 18.85 -18.18 0.96
C GLN A 311 17.65 -18.69 1.78
N ASP A 312 17.85 -18.92 3.08
CA ASP A 312 16.89 -19.53 3.99
C ASP A 312 17.08 -18.88 5.36
N ALA A 313 16.41 -17.76 5.61
CA ALA A 313 16.48 -17.03 6.87
C ALA A 313 15.45 -17.56 7.88
N SER A 314 15.85 -17.73 9.14
CA SER A 314 14.90 -18.04 10.22
C SER A 314 13.96 -16.87 10.50
N GLY A 315 12.85 -17.11 11.21
CA GLY A 315 11.89 -16.06 11.62
C GLY A 315 12.51 -14.82 12.29
N SER A 316 13.40 -14.99 13.27
CA SER A 316 14.07 -13.84 13.93
C SER A 316 15.09 -13.15 13.01
N THR A 317 15.82 -13.91 12.21
CA THR A 317 16.83 -13.37 11.27
C THR A 317 16.17 -12.57 10.17
N SER A 318 15.04 -13.06 9.61
CA SER A 318 14.27 -12.37 8.59
C SER A 318 13.64 -11.09 9.12
N GLN A 319 13.10 -11.10 10.34
CA GLN A 319 12.53 -9.89 10.95
C GLN A 319 13.60 -8.86 11.31
N ALA A 320 14.75 -9.28 11.85
CA ALA A 320 15.90 -8.40 12.09
C ALA A 320 16.45 -7.81 10.79
N ALA A 321 16.52 -8.63 9.72
CA ALA A 321 16.88 -8.16 8.39
C ALA A 321 15.88 -7.12 7.88
N TRP A 322 14.59 -7.40 7.95
CA TRP A 322 13.56 -6.45 7.48
C TRP A 322 13.60 -5.14 8.27
N LEU A 323 13.82 -5.18 9.59
CA LEU A 323 14.05 -3.98 10.39
C LEU A 323 15.23 -3.17 9.82
N GLN A 324 16.39 -3.78 9.65
CA GLN A 324 17.57 -3.09 9.14
C GLN A 324 17.39 -2.56 7.71
N GLU A 325 16.70 -3.31 6.84
CA GLU A 325 16.37 -2.89 5.47
C GLU A 325 15.39 -1.71 5.46
N SER A 326 14.46 -1.66 6.41
CA SER A 326 13.54 -0.54 6.58
C SER A 326 14.29 0.73 7.00
N LEU A 327 15.26 0.59 7.93
CA LEU A 327 16.13 1.71 8.31
C LEU A 327 17.02 2.16 7.14
N GLU A 328 17.54 1.23 6.35
CA GLU A 328 18.31 1.53 5.14
C GLU A 328 17.48 2.28 4.10
N ALA A 329 16.20 1.92 3.97
CA ALA A 329 15.21 2.59 3.14
C ALA A 329 14.64 3.89 3.77
N GLN A 330 15.20 4.34 4.89
CA GLN A 330 14.83 5.58 5.59
C GLN A 330 13.39 5.60 6.14
N ALA A 331 12.87 4.44 6.54
CA ALA A 331 11.59 4.37 7.26
C ALA A 331 11.68 5.13 8.60
N LYS A 332 10.72 6.03 8.83
CA LYS A 332 10.61 6.83 10.06
C LYS A 332 9.68 6.22 11.10
N THR A 333 8.81 5.31 10.68
CA THR A 333 7.86 4.62 11.57
C THR A 333 7.81 3.14 11.24
N LEU A 334 7.83 2.31 12.29
CA LEU A 334 7.71 0.86 12.20
C LEU A 334 6.39 0.42 12.81
N LEU A 335 5.67 -0.47 12.11
CA LEU A 335 4.49 -1.14 12.65
C LEU A 335 4.82 -2.60 12.92
N ILE A 336 4.48 -3.08 14.11
CA ILE A 336 4.77 -4.44 14.53
C ILE A 336 3.52 -5.01 15.20
N ASP A 337 3.19 -6.25 14.87
CA ASP A 337 2.16 -7.03 15.54
C ASP A 337 2.81 -8.27 16.19
N GLU A 338 2.68 -8.41 17.50
CA GLU A 338 3.22 -9.55 18.27
C GLU A 338 2.76 -10.89 17.67
N ASP A 339 1.52 -10.98 17.19
CA ASP A 339 0.94 -12.21 16.63
C ASP A 339 1.60 -12.67 15.32
N THR A 340 2.34 -11.77 14.64
CA THR A 340 3.04 -12.06 13.37
C THR A 340 4.56 -11.93 13.49
N SER A 341 5.07 -11.76 14.71
CA SER A 341 6.50 -11.54 14.98
C SER A 341 7.17 -12.77 15.55
N ALA A 342 8.50 -12.85 15.41
CA ALA A 342 9.29 -13.88 16.04
C ALA A 342 9.48 -13.55 17.53
N THR A 343 8.92 -14.36 18.43
CA THR A 343 8.95 -14.11 19.89
C THR A 343 10.38 -13.89 20.42
N ASN A 344 11.34 -14.69 19.95
CA ASN A 344 12.75 -14.59 20.33
C ASN A 344 13.46 -13.33 19.81
N PHE A 345 12.89 -12.65 18.80
CA PHE A 345 13.35 -11.33 18.39
C PHE A 345 12.68 -10.23 19.23
N MET A 346 11.42 -10.42 19.60
CA MET A 346 10.65 -9.41 20.33
C MET A 346 11.09 -9.26 21.78
N ILE A 347 11.23 -10.37 22.50
CA ILE A 347 11.47 -10.38 23.95
C ILE A 347 12.49 -11.42 24.34
N ARG A 348 13.03 -11.23 25.55
CA ARG A 348 13.80 -12.26 26.24
C ARG A 348 13.66 -12.05 27.74
N ASP A 349 13.08 -13.04 28.42
CA ASP A 349 12.81 -12.94 29.86
C ASP A 349 14.07 -13.22 30.70
N GLU A 350 13.98 -12.88 31.99
CA GLU A 350 15.07 -13.09 32.95
C GLU A 350 15.49 -14.57 33.04
N ARG A 351 14.53 -15.50 32.95
CA ARG A 351 14.79 -16.93 33.11
C ARG A 351 15.65 -17.46 31.96
N MET A 352 15.37 -17.03 30.75
CA MET A 352 16.15 -17.38 29.57
C MET A 352 17.52 -16.70 29.55
N GLN A 353 17.64 -15.48 30.10
CA GLN A 353 18.94 -14.84 30.32
C GLN A 353 19.79 -15.62 31.34
N ALA A 354 19.18 -16.15 32.40
CA ALA A 354 19.86 -16.94 33.42
C ALA A 354 20.26 -18.34 32.94
N LEU A 355 19.40 -19.00 32.15
CA LEU A 355 19.64 -20.34 31.63
C LEU A 355 20.67 -20.33 30.48
N VAL A 356 20.56 -19.36 29.57
CA VAL A 356 21.43 -19.23 28.40
C VAL A 356 22.23 -17.94 28.55
N SER A 357 23.44 -18.05 29.09
CA SER A 357 24.30 -16.88 29.30
C SER A 357 24.54 -16.07 28.02
N ASN A 358 24.76 -14.76 28.14
CA ASN A 358 24.89 -13.81 27.03
C ASN A 358 25.96 -14.18 25.96
N GLY A 359 26.92 -15.06 26.27
CA GLY A 359 27.89 -15.55 25.28
C GLY A 359 27.35 -16.63 24.33
N ALA A 360 26.21 -17.25 24.66
CA ALA A 360 25.61 -18.35 23.91
C ALA A 360 24.35 -17.94 23.13
N GLU A 361 23.62 -16.91 23.57
CA GLU A 361 22.48 -16.40 22.82
C GLU A 361 22.95 -15.37 21.76
N PRO A 362 22.67 -15.61 20.48
CA PRO A 362 23.14 -14.75 19.42
C PRO A 362 22.33 -13.47 19.22
N ILE A 363 21.08 -13.42 19.70
CA ILE A 363 20.10 -12.38 19.37
C ILE A 363 19.99 -11.36 20.50
N THR A 364 20.13 -10.08 20.15
CA THR A 364 19.73 -8.96 21.01
C THR A 364 18.25 -8.63 20.73
N PRO A 365 17.35 -8.76 21.71
CA PRO A 365 15.93 -8.56 21.48
C PRO A 365 15.59 -7.09 21.18
N LEU A 366 14.52 -6.88 20.42
CA LEU A 366 14.07 -5.54 20.00
C LEU A 366 13.76 -4.63 21.20
N VAL A 367 13.31 -5.17 22.33
CA VAL A 367 13.03 -4.38 23.54
C VAL A 367 14.25 -3.57 24.03
N ASP A 368 15.48 -4.04 23.76
CA ASP A 368 16.71 -3.30 24.09
C ASP A 368 17.11 -2.25 23.06
N ARG A 369 16.66 -2.43 21.82
CA ARG A 369 17.03 -1.60 20.67
C ARG A 369 15.99 -0.55 20.33
N ILE A 370 14.72 -0.79 20.63
CA ILE A 370 13.60 0.07 20.26
C ILE A 370 13.73 1.48 20.85
N GLY A 371 14.22 1.61 22.09
CA GLY A 371 14.53 2.91 22.70
C GLY A 371 15.63 3.65 21.93
N GLN A 372 16.69 2.95 21.52
CA GLN A 372 17.78 3.55 20.72
C GLN A 372 17.30 3.95 19.32
N LEU A 373 16.39 3.19 18.70
CA LEU A 373 15.78 3.58 17.41
C LEU A 373 15.06 4.93 17.53
N ARG A 374 14.33 5.15 18.62
CA ARG A 374 13.69 6.44 18.91
C ARG A 374 14.72 7.52 19.20
N ASP A 375 15.62 7.28 20.14
CA ASP A 375 16.48 8.31 20.74
C ASP A 375 17.65 8.70 19.82
N GLU A 376 18.24 7.75 19.09
CA GLU A 376 19.42 7.97 18.24
C GLU A 376 19.05 8.20 16.76
N LEU A 377 17.99 7.55 16.26
CA LEU A 377 17.60 7.61 14.85
C LEU A 377 16.30 8.38 14.59
N GLY A 378 15.55 8.77 15.64
CA GLY A 378 14.26 9.44 15.51
C GLY A 378 13.16 8.56 14.90
N VAL A 379 13.35 7.23 14.91
CA VAL A 379 12.40 6.26 14.34
C VAL A 379 11.36 5.87 15.39
N SER A 380 10.11 6.10 15.05
CA SER A 380 8.97 5.76 15.91
C SER A 380 8.52 4.32 15.69
N THR A 381 7.89 3.72 16.70
CA THR A 381 7.34 2.36 16.60
C THR A 381 5.94 2.32 17.16
N ILE A 382 5.00 1.74 16.40
CA ILE A 382 3.67 1.37 16.88
C ILE A 382 3.61 -0.15 16.96
N LEU A 383 3.39 -0.67 18.16
CA LEU A 383 3.51 -2.09 18.47
C LEU A 383 2.23 -2.61 19.12
N VAL A 384 1.57 -3.58 18.48
CA VAL A 384 0.47 -4.34 19.10
C VAL A 384 1.06 -5.40 20.02
N MET A 385 0.65 -5.38 21.29
CA MET A 385 1.07 -6.34 22.32
C MET A 385 -0.15 -6.93 23.05
N GLY A 386 -0.01 -8.16 23.52
CA GLY A 386 -0.94 -8.83 24.42
C GLY A 386 -0.28 -9.86 25.35
N GLY A 387 0.96 -10.28 25.06
CA GLY A 387 1.67 -11.35 25.78
C GLY A 387 2.76 -10.89 26.76
N SER A 388 3.47 -9.79 26.48
CA SER A 388 4.57 -9.30 27.32
C SER A 388 4.39 -7.85 27.79
N GLY A 389 4.79 -7.60 29.04
CA GLY A 389 4.84 -6.28 29.67
C GLY A 389 6.20 -5.57 29.57
N ASP A 390 7.24 -6.21 29.03
CA ASP A 390 8.61 -5.66 29.06
C ASP A 390 8.74 -4.34 28.28
N TYR A 391 7.89 -4.12 27.28
CA TYR A 391 7.86 -2.89 26.49
C TYR A 391 7.23 -1.70 27.23
N LEU A 392 6.51 -1.93 28.33
CA LEU A 392 5.89 -0.85 29.10
C LEU A 392 6.94 0.14 29.67
N ASP A 393 8.14 -0.37 29.98
CA ASP A 393 9.26 0.43 30.51
C ASP A 393 9.75 1.50 29.53
N VAL A 394 9.70 1.20 28.22
CA VAL A 394 10.26 2.05 27.16
C VAL A 394 9.19 2.82 26.39
N ALA A 395 7.90 2.50 26.60
CA ALA A 395 6.79 3.10 25.89
C ALA A 395 6.54 4.55 26.29
N ASP A 396 6.32 5.41 25.29
CA ASP A 396 5.91 6.80 25.48
C ASP A 396 4.40 6.90 25.67
N THR A 397 3.65 6.10 24.90
CA THR A 397 2.18 6.06 24.90
C THR A 397 1.67 4.63 24.94
N VAL A 398 0.64 4.35 25.74
CA VAL A 398 -0.02 3.04 25.82
C VAL A 398 -1.52 3.20 25.62
N ILE A 399 -2.01 2.65 24.50
CA ILE A 399 -3.42 2.66 24.10
C ILE A 399 -4.00 1.28 24.34
N GLN A 400 -4.96 1.16 25.25
CA GLN A 400 -5.73 -0.06 25.43
C GLN A 400 -6.94 -0.08 24.50
N MET A 401 -7.09 -1.15 23.74
CA MET A 401 -8.31 -1.48 23.03
C MET A 401 -9.19 -2.35 23.93
N HIS A 402 -10.37 -1.84 24.28
CA HIS A 402 -11.40 -2.55 25.04
C HIS A 402 -12.75 -2.33 24.38
N ASP A 403 -13.47 -3.42 24.10
CA ASP A 403 -14.72 -3.43 23.34
C ASP A 403 -14.72 -2.50 22.11
N TYR A 404 -13.62 -2.56 21.35
CA TYR A 404 -13.37 -1.77 20.14
C TYR A 404 -13.22 -0.25 20.34
N GLN A 405 -13.04 0.19 21.59
CA GLN A 405 -12.79 1.58 21.98
C GLN A 405 -11.34 1.75 22.43
N ALA A 406 -10.75 2.90 22.09
CA ALA A 406 -9.39 3.26 22.49
C ALA A 406 -9.40 4.02 23.82
N VAL A 407 -8.58 3.57 24.76
CA VAL A 407 -8.39 4.20 26.07
C VAL A 407 -6.90 4.45 26.27
N ASP A 408 -6.52 5.67 26.63
CA ASP A 408 -5.15 5.96 27.03
C ASP A 408 -4.90 5.47 28.46
N VAL A 409 -4.06 4.44 28.57
CA VAL A 409 -3.67 3.81 29.85
C VAL A 409 -2.20 4.07 30.17
N THR A 410 -1.57 5.08 29.55
CA THR A 410 -0.15 5.38 29.72
C THR A 410 0.24 5.58 31.20
N LYS A 411 -0.59 6.26 31.98
CA LYS A 411 -0.34 6.46 33.42
C LYS A 411 -0.40 5.14 34.19
N GLN A 412 -1.42 4.33 33.94
CA GLN A 412 -1.59 3.03 34.60
C GLN A 412 -0.46 2.08 34.24
N ALA A 413 0.00 2.08 32.99
CA ALA A 413 1.16 1.32 32.55
C ALA A 413 2.42 1.69 33.35
N LYS A 414 2.68 2.98 33.56
CA LYS A 414 3.81 3.45 34.39
C LYS A 414 3.68 3.01 35.85
N ASP A 415 2.48 3.03 36.41
CA ASP A 415 2.24 2.54 37.79
C ASP A 415 2.50 1.02 37.91
N VAL A 416 2.19 0.24 36.87
CA VAL A 416 2.48 -1.20 36.82
C VAL A 416 4.00 -1.44 36.76
N VAL A 417 4.71 -0.70 35.92
CA VAL A 417 6.19 -0.77 35.83
C VAL A 417 6.86 -0.47 37.18
N LEU A 418 6.37 0.56 37.90
CA LEU A 418 6.90 0.91 39.22
C LEU A 418 6.60 -0.14 40.30
N SER A 419 5.45 -0.81 40.22
CA SER A 419 5.06 -1.84 41.19
C SER A 419 5.70 -3.20 40.91
N HIS A 420 6.06 -3.47 39.65
CA HIS A 420 6.71 -4.71 39.21
C HIS A 420 7.94 -4.40 38.33
N PRO A 421 9.02 -3.85 38.92
CA PRO A 421 10.19 -3.46 38.16
C PRO A 421 10.89 -4.67 37.54
N THR A 422 11.39 -4.50 36.32
CA THR A 422 12.13 -5.56 35.64
C THR A 422 13.47 -5.83 36.31
N THR A 423 13.79 -7.11 36.48
CA THR A 423 15.09 -7.65 36.92
C THR A 423 15.98 -8.00 35.73
N ARG A 424 15.45 -7.87 34.51
CA ARG A 424 16.12 -8.15 33.26
C ARG A 424 17.33 -7.24 33.06
N LYS A 425 18.41 -7.79 32.51
CA LYS A 425 19.58 -7.00 32.11
C LYS A 425 19.43 -6.57 30.66
N LYS A 426 19.70 -5.29 30.37
CA LYS A 426 19.78 -4.78 29.01
C LYS A 426 20.89 -5.51 28.25
N GLU A 427 20.58 -6.03 27.06
CA GLU A 427 21.52 -6.69 26.17
C GLU A 427 21.93 -5.74 25.02
N GLY A 428 23.06 -6.05 24.38
CA GLY A 428 23.58 -5.27 23.26
C GLY A 428 24.48 -4.10 23.65
N SER A 429 24.91 -3.38 22.63
CA SER A 429 25.79 -2.20 22.72
C SER A 429 25.06 -0.96 23.24
N GLU A 430 25.80 -0.03 23.85
CA GLU A 430 25.25 1.25 24.32
C GLU A 430 24.68 2.11 23.19
N HIS A 431 25.26 2.01 21.99
CA HIS A 431 24.83 2.75 20.80
C HIS A 431 24.53 1.82 19.63
N LEU A 432 23.66 2.27 18.73
CA LEU A 432 23.43 1.63 17.44
C LEU A 432 24.58 1.93 16.50
N LEU A 433 25.02 0.90 15.78
CA LEU A 433 25.91 1.10 14.65
C LEU A 433 25.15 1.80 13.52
N PRO A 434 25.81 2.72 12.78
CA PRO A 434 25.17 3.45 11.71
C PRO A 434 24.71 2.52 10.59
N THR A 435 23.52 2.79 10.07
CA THR A 435 22.99 2.07 8.91
C THR A 435 23.81 2.40 7.67
N MET A 436 24.31 1.38 6.99
CA MET A 436 25.04 1.51 5.73
C MET A 436 24.13 1.21 4.55
N THR A 437 24.14 2.06 3.52
CA THR A 437 23.45 1.78 2.26
C THR A 437 24.28 0.84 1.40
N ARG A 438 23.73 -0.34 1.11
CA ARG A 438 24.30 -1.37 0.24
C ARG A 438 24.30 -0.91 -1.20
N GLN A 439 25.32 -1.31 -1.94
CA GLN A 439 25.37 -1.09 -3.37
C GLN A 439 24.61 -2.20 -4.11
N LEU A 440 23.65 -1.80 -4.96
CA LEU A 440 22.96 -2.73 -5.84
C LEU A 440 23.78 -2.96 -7.11
N ASN A 441 24.12 -4.21 -7.41
CA ASN A 441 24.72 -4.57 -8.69
C ASN A 441 23.66 -4.51 -9.81
N ARG A 442 23.50 -3.33 -10.41
CA ARG A 442 22.50 -3.11 -11.48
C ARG A 442 22.74 -3.97 -12.72
N SER A 443 23.99 -4.36 -12.98
CA SER A 443 24.34 -5.16 -14.16
C SER A 443 23.81 -6.60 -14.08
N SER A 444 23.66 -7.15 -12.86
CA SER A 444 23.08 -8.49 -12.69
C SER A 444 21.60 -8.53 -13.05
N LEU A 445 20.84 -7.45 -12.75
CA LEU A 445 19.43 -7.35 -13.16
C LEU A 445 19.27 -7.40 -14.68
N GLN A 446 20.19 -6.78 -15.43
CA GLN A 446 20.18 -6.82 -16.89
C GLN A 446 20.45 -8.24 -17.42
N ALA A 447 21.37 -8.98 -16.80
CA ALA A 447 21.66 -10.36 -17.16
C ALA A 447 20.43 -11.27 -16.93
N ILE A 448 19.76 -11.14 -15.77
CA ILE A 448 18.53 -11.91 -15.46
C ILE A 448 17.44 -11.64 -16.50
N LEU A 449 17.27 -10.38 -16.92
CA LEU A 449 16.33 -10.03 -17.99
C LEU A 449 16.71 -10.68 -19.32
N GLN A 450 17.98 -10.63 -19.72
CA GLN A 450 18.43 -11.23 -20.99
C GLN A 450 18.17 -12.74 -21.01
N GLU A 451 18.53 -13.46 -19.95
CA GLU A 451 18.31 -14.91 -19.83
C GLU A 451 16.82 -15.29 -19.76
N GLY A 452 16.00 -14.40 -19.20
CA GLY A 452 14.55 -14.53 -19.06
C GLY A 452 13.72 -13.91 -20.18
N LYS A 453 14.35 -13.50 -21.30
CA LYS A 453 13.68 -12.89 -22.47
C LYS A 453 12.89 -11.60 -22.14
N PHE A 454 13.46 -10.77 -21.27
CA PHE A 454 12.92 -9.47 -20.83
C PHE A 454 11.52 -9.55 -20.21
N ARG A 455 11.20 -10.69 -19.60
CA ARG A 455 9.87 -10.94 -19.03
C ARG A 455 9.76 -10.30 -17.66
N ILE A 456 8.86 -9.33 -17.51
CA ILE A 456 8.49 -8.75 -16.22
C ILE A 456 6.98 -8.91 -16.07
N GLN A 457 6.55 -9.68 -15.09
CA GLN A 457 5.13 -10.00 -14.91
C GLN A 457 4.77 -10.18 -13.44
N THR A 458 3.67 -9.57 -13.03
CA THR A 458 3.05 -9.82 -11.72
C THR A 458 1.92 -10.83 -11.90
N LYS A 459 1.84 -11.86 -11.06
CA LYS A 459 0.65 -12.76 -11.05
C LYS A 459 -0.44 -12.23 -10.12
N ASN A 460 -0.02 -11.72 -8.97
CA ASN A 460 -0.86 -11.20 -7.90
C ASN A 460 0.03 -10.31 -7.00
N LYS A 461 -0.51 -9.86 -5.86
CA LYS A 461 0.24 -9.07 -4.87
C LYS A 461 1.38 -9.83 -4.20
N ASN A 462 1.48 -11.15 -4.39
CA ASN A 462 2.42 -12.02 -3.67
C ASN A 462 3.63 -12.42 -4.53
N SER A 463 3.62 -12.15 -5.84
CA SER A 463 4.71 -12.58 -6.72
C SER A 463 4.96 -11.62 -7.89
N LEU A 464 6.23 -11.28 -8.06
CA LEU A 464 6.80 -10.61 -9.22
C LEU A 464 7.76 -11.57 -9.90
N ARG A 465 7.47 -11.89 -11.17
CA ARG A 465 8.40 -12.61 -12.04
C ARG A 465 9.33 -11.60 -12.71
N PHE A 466 10.63 -11.80 -12.56
CA PHE A 466 11.68 -10.99 -13.19
C PHE A 466 12.64 -11.89 -13.96
N GLY A 467 12.43 -11.98 -15.27
CA GLY A 467 13.13 -12.92 -16.13
C GLY A 467 12.67 -14.37 -15.92
N ARG A 468 13.55 -15.19 -15.34
CA ARG A 468 13.25 -16.58 -14.94
C ARG A 468 12.82 -16.70 -13.47
N GLU A 469 13.24 -15.75 -12.65
CA GLU A 469 12.88 -15.61 -11.23
C GLU A 469 11.40 -15.27 -11.06
#